data_AF-A0A920JVU4-F1
#
_entry.id   AF-A0A920JVU4-F1
#
_cell.length_a   1.000
_cell.length_b   1.000
_cell.length_c   1.000
_cell.angle_alpha   90.00
_cell.angle_beta   90.00
_cell.angle_gamma   90.00
#
_symmetry.space_group_name_H-M   'P 1'
#
loop_
_entity.id
_entity.type
_entity.pdbx_description
1 polymer ?
#
loop_
_entity_poly.entity_id
_entity_poly.type
_entity_poly.pdbx_seq_one_letter_code
_entity_poly.pdbx_strand_id
1 'polypeptide(L)' 'MVVTIEPGIYISPKNKKVDTKWRGIGVRIEDDIVITKTGNINLTSKVPKERNEIEKMMAK' A
#
# COMPACT_ATOMS: atom_id res chain seq x y z
N MET A 1 -15.51 15.77 0.01
CA MET A 1 -14.04 15.90 -0.03
C MET A 1 -13.49 14.60 -0.59
N VAL A 2 -12.46 14.67 -1.43
CA VAL A 2 -11.74 13.51 -1.97
C VAL A 2 -10.28 13.65 -1.52
N VAL A 3 -9.69 12.58 -0.99
CA VAL A 3 -8.31 12.53 -0.46
C VAL A 3 -7.66 11.19 -0.78
N THR A 4 -6.33 11.16 -0.83
CA THR A 4 -5.55 9.93 -0.89
C THR A 4 -5.34 9.38 0.53
N ILE A 5 -5.24 8.05 0.65
CA ILE A 5 -4.76 7.36 1.84
C ILE A 5 -3.58 6.49 1.40
N GLU A 6 -2.36 6.93 1.73
CA GLU A 6 -1.13 6.47 1.06
C GLU A 6 0.03 6.08 2.01
N PRO A 7 -0.18 5.21 3.02
CA PRO A 7 0.90 4.81 3.92
C PRO A 7 2.05 4.10 3.18
N GLY A 8 3.28 4.43 3.55
CA GLY A 8 4.49 3.81 3.00
C GLY A 8 5.61 3.63 4.03
N ILE A 9 6.39 2.56 3.85
CA ILE A 9 7.59 2.26 4.63
C ILE A 9 8.76 2.10 3.66
N TYR A 10 9.84 2.82 3.92
CA TYR A 10 11.03 2.83 3.08
C TYR A 10 12.26 2.56 3.95
N ILE A 11 12.96 1.46 3.68
CA ILE A 11 14.13 1.05 4.45
C ILE A 11 15.37 1.23 3.59
N SER A 12 16.18 2.24 3.93
CA SER A 12 17.43 2.51 3.22
C SER A 12 18.32 1.25 3.18
N PRO A 13 18.98 0.95 2.05
CA PRO A 13 19.93 -0.16 1.96
C PRO A 13 21.11 0.01 2.96
N LYS A 14 21.39 1.25 3.38
CA LYS A 14 22.44 1.61 4.34
C LYS A 14 21.96 1.60 5.80
N ASN A 15 20.68 1.30 6.08
CA ASN A 15 20.14 1.33 7.44
C ASN A 15 20.66 0.13 8.26
N LYS A 16 21.74 0.35 9.03
CA LYS A 16 22.35 -0.66 9.90
C LYS A 16 21.55 -0.98 11.17
N LYS A 17 20.49 -0.22 11.48
CA LYS A 17 19.64 -0.41 12.68
C LYS A 17 18.51 -1.44 12.48
N VAL A 18 18.39 -1.99 11.27
CA VAL A 18 17.37 -2.98 10.90
C VAL A 18 18.07 -4.23 10.32
N ASP A 19 17.46 -5.41 10.49
CA ASP A 19 17.93 -6.67 9.90
C ASP A 19 18.19 -6.53 8.39
N THR A 20 19.23 -7.21 7.91
CA THR A 20 19.67 -7.18 6.51
C THR A 20 18.57 -7.55 5.52
N LYS A 21 17.70 -8.52 5.87
CA LYS A 21 16.59 -8.98 5.03
C LYS A 21 15.56 -7.89 4.67
N TRP A 22 15.49 -6.81 5.44
CA TRP A 22 14.54 -5.72 5.19
C TRP A 22 15.15 -4.52 4.45
N ARG A 23 16.48 -4.48 4.30
CA ARG A 23 17.19 -3.33 3.74
C ARG A 23 16.96 -3.22 2.23
N GLY A 24 16.74 -2.01 1.74
CA GLY A 24 16.47 -1.74 0.33
C GLY A 24 15.02 -1.96 -0.10
N ILE A 25 14.15 -2.38 0.82
CA ILE A 25 12.72 -2.55 0.55
C ILE A 25 12.00 -1.21 0.75
N GLY A 26 11.19 -0.83 -0.23
CA GLY A 26 10.26 0.29 -0.15
C GLY A 26 8.89 -0.16 -0.64
N VAL A 27 7.85 0.10 0.15
CA VAL A 27 6.46 -0.27 -0.17
C VAL A 27 5.56 0.90 0.20
N ARG A 28 4.62 1.25 -0.69
CA ARG A 28 3.51 2.17 -0.46
C ARG A 28 2.25 1.56 -1.07
N ILE A 29 1.15 1.62 -0.34
CA ILE A 29 -0.18 1.25 -0.83
C ILE A 29 -1.05 2.49 -0.74
N GLU A 30 -1.78 2.81 -1.80
CA GLU A 30 -2.51 4.05 -1.94
C GLU A 30 -3.91 3.82 -2.50
N ASP A 31 -4.89 4.51 -1.93
CA ASP A 31 -6.26 4.56 -2.42
C ASP A 31 -6.83 5.97 -2.42
N ASP A 32 -7.73 6.23 -3.37
CA ASP A 32 -8.54 7.44 -3.42
C ASP A 32 -9.85 7.25 -2.67
N ILE A 33 -10.09 8.10 -1.68
CA ILE A 33 -11.24 8.02 -0.79
C ILE A 33 -12.12 9.26 -0.94
N VAL A 34 -13.42 9.06 -1.15
CA VAL A 34 -14.42 10.12 -1.00
C VAL A 34 -15.08 10.04 0.38
N ILE A 35 -15.04 11.14 1.12
CA ILE A 35 -15.72 11.26 2.42
C ILE A 35 -17.22 11.46 2.18
N THR A 36 -18.04 10.68 2.88
CA THR A 36 -19.50 10.73 2.87
C THR A 36 -20.04 11.19 4.23
N LYS A 37 -21.37 11.32 4.38
CA LYS A 37 -21.98 11.75 5.64
C LYS A 37 -21.76 10.77 6.81
N THR A 38 -21.60 9.48 6.52
CA THR A 38 -21.55 8.41 7.54
C THR A 38 -20.26 7.61 7.53
N GLY A 39 -19.30 7.97 6.68
CA GLY A 39 -18.08 7.20 6.48
C GLY A 39 -17.36 7.60 5.19
N ASN A 40 -16.85 6.63 4.45
CA ASN A 40 -16.13 6.87 3.20
C ASN A 40 -16.39 5.79 2.15
N ILE A 41 -16.11 6.12 0.88
CA ILE A 41 -16.14 5.18 -0.25
C ILE A 41 -14.76 5.15 -0.88
N ASN A 42 -14.23 3.95 -1.11
CA ASN A 42 -12.97 3.73 -1.81
C ASN A 42 -13.19 3.63 -3.33
N LEU A 43 -12.71 4.66 -4.05
CA LEU A 43 -12.88 4.81 -5.49
C LEU A 43 -11.93 3.91 -6.30
N THR A 44 -10.81 3.49 -5.72
CA THR A 44 -9.75 2.69 -6.34
C THR A 44 -9.74 1.22 -5.89
N SER A 45 -10.78 0.78 -5.18
CA SER A 45 -10.91 -0.54 -4.57
C SER A 45 -10.82 -1.75 -5.52
N LYS A 46 -10.86 -1.54 -6.84
CA LYS A 46 -10.87 -2.62 -7.85
C LYS A 46 -9.50 -3.25 -8.09
N VAL A 47 -8.41 -2.54 -7.81
CA VAL A 47 -7.05 -3.09 -7.95
C VAL A 47 -6.73 -3.92 -6.70
N PRO A 48 -6.28 -5.19 -6.85
CA PRO A 48 -5.94 -6.01 -5.70
C PRO A 48 -4.73 -5.44 -4.96
N LYS A 49 -4.82 -5.46 -3.64
CA LYS A 49 -3.79 -4.96 -2.72
C LYS A 49 -3.50 -5.92 -1.58
N GLU A 50 -4.37 -6.90 -1.36
CA GLU A 50 -4.10 -8.03 -0.49
C GLU A 50 -3.06 -8.95 -1.13
N ARG A 51 -2.10 -9.41 -0.33
CA ARG A 51 -0.94 -10.19 -0.79
C ARG A 51 -1.35 -11.39 -1.65
N ASN A 52 -2.32 -12.18 -1.17
CA ASN A 52 -2.80 -13.37 -1.85
C ASN A 52 -3.52 -13.06 -3.17
N GLU A 53 -4.23 -11.94 -3.26
CA GLU A 53 -4.90 -11.51 -4.49
C GLU A 53 -3.88 -11.05 -5.54
N ILE A 54 -2.84 -10.32 -5.13
CA ILE A 54 -1.72 -9.94 -6.00
C ILE A 54 -1.00 -11.19 -6.50
N GLU A 55 -0.59 -12.10 -5.61
CA GLU A 55 0.11 -13.33 -5.97
C GLU A 55 -0.74 -14.17 -6.95
N LYS A 56 -2.05 -14.28 -6.72
CA LYS A 56 -2.98 -14.99 -7.61
C LYS A 56 -3.13 -14.30 -8.97
N MET A 57 -3.13 -12.97 -9.01
CA MET A 57 -3.21 -12.20 -10.27
C MET A 57 -1.93 -12.37 -11.09
N MET A 58 -0.75 -12.38 -10.45
CA MET A 58 0.56 -12.52 -11.12
C MET A 58 0.88 -13.95 -11.58
N ALA A 59 0.26 -14.97 -10.98
CA ALA A 59 0.49 -16.37 -11.33
C ALA A 59 -0.15 -16.81 -12.66
N LYS A 60 -0.81 -15.89 -13.38
CA LYS A 60 -1.37 -16.09 -14.72
C LYS A 60 -0.42 -15.57 -15.78
#